data_AF-A0A392QDZ5-F1
#
_entry.id   AF-A0A392QDZ5-F1
#
_cell.length_a   1.000
_cell.length_b   1.000
_cell.length_c   1.000
_cell.angle_alpha   90.00
_cell.angle_beta   90.00
_cell.angle_gamma   90.00
#
_symmetry.space_group_name_H-M   'P 1'
#
loop_
_entity.id
_entity.type
_entity.pdbx_description
1 polymer ?
#
loop_
_entity_poly.entity_id
_entity_poly.type
_entity_poly.pdbx_seq_one_letter_code
_entity_poly.pdbx_strand_id
1 'polypeptide(L)' 'MLGLPMLAMYIRNWIRNIEQHASDNVNKILVGNKADMDESKRAVPTSKGQALADEYGIKFFET' A
#
# COMPACT_ATOMS: atom_id res chain seq x y z
N MET A 1 4.92 6.27 16.62
CA MET A 1 4.57 6.63 15.23
C MET A 1 5.39 5.72 14.33
N LEU A 2 4.77 4.79 13.59
CA LEU A 2 5.51 3.91 12.66
C LEU A 2 6.03 4.79 11.51
N GLY A 3 7.35 4.85 11.31
CA GLY A 3 7.95 5.67 10.25
C GLY A 3 7.65 5.15 8.84
N LEU A 4 7.71 6.03 7.84
CA LEU A 4 7.52 5.71 6.41
C LEU A 4 8.20 4.41 5.93
N PRO A 5 9.46 4.08 6.30
CA PRO A 5 10.12 2.88 5.80
C PRO A 5 9.45 1.59 6.27
N MET A 6 8.88 1.61 7.49
CA MET A 6 8.22 0.45 8.06
C MET A 6 6.93 0.12 7.30
N LEU A 7 6.16 1.14 6.93
CA LEU A 7 4.85 0.95 6.29
C LEU A 7 4.98 0.32 4.90
N ALA A 8 5.95 0.80 4.10
CA ALA A 8 6.28 0.18 2.81
C ALA A 8 6.75 -1.26 2.98
N MET A 9 7.63 -1.54 3.96
CA MET A 9 8.11 -2.90 4.24
C MET A 9 6.98 -3.85 4.62
N TYR A 10 6.00 -3.40 5.41
CA TYR A 10 4.83 -4.21 5.76
C TYR A 10 3.99 -4.56 4.53
N ILE A 11 3.76 -3.61 3.62
CA ILE A 11 2.99 -3.87 2.38
C ILE A 11 3.69 -4.94 1.53
N ARG A 12 5.02 -4.83 1.36
CA ARG A 12 5.79 -5.83 0.60
C ARG A 12 5.70 -7.24 1.21
N ASN A 13 5.73 -7.34 2.55
CA ASN A 13 5.53 -8.61 3.23
C ASN A 13 4.11 -9.16 3.01
N TRP A 14 3.09 -8.30 3.05
CA TRP A 14 1.71 -8.71 2.76
C TRP A 14 1.54 -9.25 1.34
N ILE A 15 2.16 -8.60 0.35
CA ILE A 15 2.11 -9.06 -1.03
C ILE A 15 2.77 -10.45 -1.17
N ARG A 16 3.94 -10.65 -0.55
CA ARG A 16 4.61 -11.96 -0.52
C ARG A 16 3.75 -13.04 0.13
N ASN A 17 3.06 -12.71 1.23
CA ASN A 17 2.18 -13.67 1.89
C ASN A 17 0.99 -14.06 1.01
N ILE A 18 0.42 -13.11 0.26
CA ILE A 18 -0.65 -13.39 -0.71
C ILE A 18 -0.11 -14.31 -1.82
N GLU A 19 1.07 -14.02 -2.36
CA GLU A 19 1.71 -14.85 -3.40
C GLU A 19 2.01 -16.28 -2.93
N GLN A 20 2.28 -16.49 -1.65
CA GLN A 20 2.60 -17.82 -1.09
C GLN A 20 1.36 -18.64 -0.71
N HIS A 21 0.22 -18.01 -0.46
CA HIS A 21 -0.91 -18.66 0.21
C HIS A 21 -2.25 -18.50 -0.48
N ALA A 22 -2.41 -17.54 -1.40
CA ALA A 22 -3.65 -17.35 -2.15
C ALA A 22 -3.59 -18.02 -3.53
N SER A 23 -4.75 -18.19 -4.16
CA SER A 23 -4.84 -18.67 -5.54
C SER A 23 -4.22 -17.68 -6.53
N ASP A 24 -3.66 -18.18 -7.62
CA ASP A 24 -2.99 -17.39 -8.66
C ASP A 24 -3.88 -16.30 -9.28
N ASN A 25 -5.20 -16.49 -9.27
CA ASN A 25 -6.20 -15.57 -9.82
C ASN A 25 -6.76 -14.57 -8.79
N VAL A 26 -6.14 -14.43 -7.61
CA VAL A 26 -6.59 -13.47 -6.61
C VAL A 26 -6.40 -12.03 -7.11
N ASN A 27 -7.46 -11.23 -7.03
CA ASN A 27 -7.40 -9.81 -7.33
C ASN A 27 -6.80 -9.04 -6.16
N LYS A 28 -5.91 -8.08 -6.45
CA LYS A 28 -5.20 -7.28 -5.45
C LYS A 28 -5.40 -5.79 -5.74
N ILE A 29 -5.65 -5.01 -4.69
CA ILE A 29 -5.68 -3.54 -4.72
C ILE A 29 -4.91 -3.01 -3.51
N LEU A 30 -4.24 -1.87 -3.68
CA LEU A 30 -3.63 -1.12 -2.59
C LEU A 30 -4.55 0.04 -2.21
N VAL A 31 -4.87 0.17 -0.93
CA VAL A 31 -5.72 1.27 -0.42
C VAL A 31 -4.96 2.07 0.63
N GLY A 32 -4.78 3.36 0.36
CA GLY A 32 -4.30 4.35 1.32
C GLY A 32 -5.46 4.93 2.12
N ASN A 33 -5.77 4.33 3.26
CA ASN A 33 -6.87 4.80 4.12
C ASN A 33 -6.51 6.07 4.89
N LYS A 34 -7.55 6.75 5.39
CA LYS A 34 -7.50 7.95 6.24
C LYS A 34 -7.10 9.21 5.47
N ALA A 35 -7.52 9.30 4.20
CA ALA A 35 -7.26 10.45 3.36
C ALA A 35 -8.02 11.71 3.83
N ASP A 36 -8.99 11.56 4.74
CA ASP A 36 -9.72 12.64 5.42
C ASP A 36 -8.89 13.38 6.48
N MET A 37 -7.77 12.80 6.93
CA MET A 37 -6.90 13.45 7.92
C MET A 37 -6.23 14.69 7.35
N ASP A 38 -5.96 15.65 8.25
CA ASP A 38 -5.20 16.85 7.91
C ASP A 38 -3.87 16.52 7.23
N GLU A 39 -3.58 17.22 6.13
CA GLU A 39 -2.40 16.99 5.29
C GLU A 39 -1.08 17.12 6.07
N SER A 40 -1.02 17.96 7.11
CA SER A 40 0.16 18.05 7.99
C SER A 40 0.45 16.78 8.78
N LYS A 41 -0.55 15.90 8.94
CA LYS A 41 -0.43 14.58 9.58
C LYS A 41 -0.16 13.47 8.56
N ARG A 42 -0.15 13.76 7.26
CA ARG A 42 0.11 12.78 6.22
C ARG A 42 1.54 12.27 6.34
N ALA A 43 1.65 11.02 6.78
CA ALA A 43 2.94 10.35 6.85
C ALA A 43 3.39 9.84 5.48
N VAL A 44 2.47 9.51 4.56
CA VAL A 44 2.81 8.92 3.26
C VAL A 44 2.20 9.76 2.14
N PRO A 45 3.02 10.38 1.28
CA PRO A 45 2.52 11.07 0.08
C PRO A 45 1.80 10.09 -0.86
N THR A 46 0.72 10.54 -1.49
CA THR A 46 -0.04 9.77 -2.50
C THR A 46 0.87 9.18 -3.58
N SER A 47 1.87 9.95 -4.04
CA SER A 47 2.83 9.50 -5.06
C SER A 47 3.65 8.27 -4.66
N LYS A 48 3.94 8.09 -3.36
CA LYS A 48 4.63 6.88 -2.89
C LYS A 48 3.72 5.67 -2.86
N GLY A 49 2.44 5.85 -2.51
CA GLY A 49 1.44 4.79 -2.59
C GLY A 49 1.24 4.33 -4.03
N GLN A 50 1.11 5.28 -4.96
CA GLN A 50 1.02 5.00 -6.39
C GLN A 50 2.25 4.26 -6.92
N ALA A 51 3.46 4.76 -6.64
CA ALA A 51 4.69 4.13 -7.10
C ALA A 51 4.83 2.67 -6.60
N LEU A 52 4.40 2.39 -5.36
CA LEU A 52 4.40 1.04 -4.83
C LEU A 52 3.36 0.15 -5.53
N ALA A 53 2.17 0.66 -5.82
CA ALA A 53 1.16 -0.08 -6.56
C ALA A 53 1.62 -0.40 -7.99
N ASP A 54 2.28 0.56 -8.65
CA ASP A 54 2.86 0.40 -9.98
C ASP A 54 3.97 -0.68 -9.99
N GLU A 55 4.82 -0.74 -8.96
CA GLU A 55 5.86 -1.77 -8.77
C GLU A 55 5.27 -3.20 -8.82
N TYR A 56 4.06 -3.38 -8.29
CA TYR A 56 3.38 -4.66 -8.23
C TYR A 56 2.28 -4.85 -9.28
N GLY A 57 2.08 -3.87 -10.18
CA GLY A 57 1.04 -3.92 -11.20
C GLY A 57 -0.38 -3.99 -10.65
N ILE A 58 -0.64 -3.41 -9.47
CA ILE A 58 -1.96 -3.39 -8.81
C ILE A 58 -2.57 -1.98 -8.84
N LYS A 59 -3.89 -1.88 -8.68
CA LYS A 59 -4.57 -0.59 -8.60
C LYS A 59 -4.35 0.08 -7.24
N PHE A 60 -4.27 1.40 -7.23
CA PHE A 60 -4.18 2.22 -6.01
C PHE A 60 -5.39 3.13 -5.87
N PHE A 61 -5.91 3.26 -4.65
CA PHE A 61 -6.96 4.20 -4.27
C PHE A 61 -6.66 4.81 -2.90
N GLU A 62 -7.08 6.04 -2.67
CA GLU A 62 -7.12 6.64 -1.32
C GLU A 62 -8.58 6.80 -0.88
N THR A 63 -8.83 6.62 0.41
CA THR A 63 -10.17 6.70 1.02
C THR A 63 -10.13 7.44 2.35
#